data_AF-A0A352KAD6-F1
#
_entry.id   AF-A0A352KAD6-F1
#
_cell.length_a   1.000
_cell.length_b   1.000
_cell.length_c   1.000
_cell.angle_alpha   90.00
_cell.angle_beta   90.00
_cell.angle_gamma   90.00
#
_symmetry.space_group_name_H-M   'P 1'
#
loop_
_entity.id
_entity.type
_entity.pdbx_description
1 polymer ?
#
loop_
_entity_poly.entity_id
_entity_poly.type
_entity_poly.pdbx_seq_one_letter_code
_entity_poly.pdbx_strand_id
1 'polypeptide(L)'
;DLPRLIVNRPIRGEGFEGPEATQRFLDFTLAVPGFLQDLLGTGQWVLFEGFALERIPYLLTLSCALLGLVAINGLFKFQINTLKGRMGERMLRRLRYQLFDRVLRFPTPYIRRIKQAEIATMIKDEVEPLGGFIGDAFVQPAFLGGLALTALIFIMLQSFWLGLVAAAVVLVQAFLIPKLRRRILELGRQRQLAARALSGRIGEVVEGAVEIHAHDTSNFERAEITRRLGDIFLIRFELYRRKFFVKFLNNFLAQVTPFIFYAGGGYLAIT
;
A
#
# COMPACT_ATOMS: atom_id res chain seq x y z
N ASP A 1 5.73 2.67 -21.87
CA ASP A 1 5.99 2.58 -23.33
C ASP A 1 7.42 2.91 -23.77
N LEU A 2 8.12 3.88 -23.16
CA LEU A 2 9.52 4.20 -23.54
C LEU A 2 10.49 2.99 -23.61
N PRO A 3 10.52 2.05 -22.64
CA PRO A 3 11.38 0.87 -22.74
C PRO A 3 11.04 -0.02 -23.94
N ARG A 4 9.75 -0.15 -24.27
CA ARG A 4 9.28 -0.90 -25.45
C ARG A 4 9.72 -0.21 -26.74
N LEU A 5 9.66 1.13 -26.80
CA LEU A 5 10.12 1.91 -27.94
C LEU A 5 11.62 1.77 -28.19
N ILE A 6 12.44 1.75 -27.13
CA ILE A 6 13.90 1.52 -27.21
C ILE A 6 14.20 0.13 -27.79
N VAL A 7 13.45 -0.90 -27.39
CA VAL A 7 13.67 -2.26 -27.88
C VAL A 7 13.16 -2.45 -29.31
N ASN A 8 11.93 -2.01 -29.59
CA ASN A 8 11.30 -2.29 -30.88
C ASN A 8 11.90 -1.47 -32.02
N ARG A 9 12.24 -0.21 -31.80
CA ARG A 9 12.63 0.68 -32.90
C ARG A 9 14.14 0.65 -33.19
N PRO A 10 15.02 1.21 -32.35
CA PRO A 10 16.44 1.24 -32.68
C PRO A 10 17.13 -0.13 -32.53
N ILE A 11 16.73 -0.97 -31.57
CA ILE A 11 17.41 -2.27 -31.34
C ILE A 11 16.97 -3.32 -32.38
N ARG A 12 15.66 -3.53 -32.57
CA ARG A 12 15.16 -4.47 -33.62
C ARG A 12 15.18 -3.90 -35.04
N GLY A 13 15.35 -2.59 -35.20
CA GLY A 13 15.42 -1.93 -36.50
C GLY A 13 14.06 -1.59 -37.13
N GLU A 14 12.95 -1.76 -36.41
CA GLU A 14 11.61 -1.42 -36.91
C GLU A 14 11.53 0.09 -37.22
N GLY A 15 11.34 0.43 -38.51
CA GLY A 15 11.30 1.80 -39.02
C GLY A 15 12.67 2.44 -39.30
N PHE A 16 13.73 1.63 -39.44
CA PHE A 16 15.06 2.04 -39.94
C PHE A 16 15.51 1.13 -41.10
N GLU A 17 14.65 0.95 -42.11
CA GLU A 17 14.87 -0.01 -43.22
C GLU A 17 15.83 0.50 -44.32
N GLY A 18 16.14 1.80 -44.34
CA GLY A 18 17.07 2.42 -45.28
C GLY A 18 18.28 3.09 -44.59
N PRO A 19 19.42 3.28 -45.29
CA PRO A 19 20.63 3.90 -44.73
C PRO A 19 20.46 5.36 -44.30
N GLU A 20 19.45 6.08 -44.83
CA GLU A 20 19.07 7.45 -44.43
C GLU A 20 17.75 7.50 -43.63
N ALA A 21 17.25 6.36 -43.16
CA ALA A 21 16.00 6.33 -42.42
C ALA A 21 16.16 7.08 -41.09
N THR A 22 15.33 8.10 -40.88
CA THR A 22 15.28 8.88 -39.65
C THR A 22 13.94 8.68 -38.97
N GLN A 23 13.95 8.69 -37.64
CA GLN A 23 12.72 8.69 -36.85
C GLN A 23 12.61 9.94 -36.00
N ARG A 24 11.37 10.40 -35.83
CA ARG A 24 11.04 11.56 -35.02
C ARG A 24 11.08 11.20 -33.54
N PHE A 25 11.91 11.91 -32.78
CA PHE A 25 11.95 11.88 -31.32
C PHE A 25 11.16 13.08 -30.75
N LEU A 26 10.44 12.87 -29.64
CA LEU A 26 9.52 13.84 -29.01
C LEU A 26 8.38 14.31 -29.93
N ASP A 27 7.86 13.43 -30.77
CA ASP A 27 6.59 13.70 -31.45
C ASP A 27 5.47 13.73 -30.40
N PHE A 28 5.02 14.94 -30.03
CA PHE A 28 3.89 15.14 -29.13
C PHE A 28 2.62 15.22 -29.97
N THR A 29 2.20 14.06 -30.46
CA THR A 29 0.90 13.85 -31.08
C THR A 29 -0.10 13.48 -30.00
N LEU A 30 -1.01 14.39 -29.68
CA LEU A 30 -2.15 14.06 -28.84
C LEU A 30 -3.19 13.35 -29.70
N ALA A 31 -3.27 12.03 -29.59
CA ALA A 31 -4.35 11.26 -30.21
C ALA A 31 -5.65 11.57 -29.46
N VAL A 32 -6.60 12.18 -30.16
CA VAL A 32 -7.92 12.49 -29.60
C VAL A 32 -8.64 11.16 -29.35
N PRO A 33 -9.21 10.92 -28.15
CA PRO A 33 -9.99 9.72 -27.88
C PRO A 33 -11.09 9.52 -28.94
N GLY A 34 -11.34 8.28 -29.38
CA GLY A 34 -12.24 8.00 -30.51
C GLY A 34 -13.66 8.57 -30.37
N PHE A 35 -14.16 8.75 -29.14
CA PHE A 35 -15.47 9.37 -28.89
C PHE A 35 -15.50 10.90 -29.06
N LEU A 36 -14.33 11.56 -29.07
CA LEU A 36 -14.18 12.99 -29.35
C LEU A 36 -13.74 13.28 -30.79
N GLN A 37 -13.33 12.25 -31.55
CA GLN A 37 -12.95 12.40 -32.96
C GLN A 37 -14.13 12.89 -33.82
N ASP A 38 -15.35 12.42 -33.54
CA ASP A 38 -16.56 12.85 -34.26
C ASP A 38 -16.93 14.33 -34.00
N LEU A 39 -16.52 14.91 -32.87
CA LEU A 39 -16.86 16.29 -32.50
C LEU A 39 -15.79 17.31 -32.94
N LEU A 40 -14.51 16.91 -32.98
CA LEU A 40 -13.37 17.82 -33.14
C LEU A 40 -12.69 17.75 -34.51
N GLY A 41 -13.09 16.84 -35.40
CA GLY A 41 -12.73 16.85 -36.83
C GLY A 41 -11.25 16.62 -37.18
N THR A 42 -10.35 16.57 -36.19
CA THR A 42 -8.92 16.29 -36.37
C THR A 42 -8.47 15.15 -35.46
N GLY A 43 -8.03 14.05 -36.08
CA GLY A 43 -7.66 12.83 -35.37
C GLY A 43 -6.41 12.95 -34.49
N GLN A 44 -5.56 13.96 -34.73
CA GLN A 44 -4.30 14.17 -34.00
C GLN A 44 -3.94 15.65 -33.93
N TRP A 45 -3.68 16.16 -32.73
CA TRP A 45 -3.10 17.48 -32.54
C TRP A 45 -1.58 17.31 -32.43
N VAL A 46 -0.86 17.72 -33.49
CA VAL A 46 0.61 17.72 -33.50
C VAL A 46 1.07 19.00 -32.80
N LEU A 47 1.44 18.90 -31.52
CA LEU A 47 1.94 20.05 -30.74
C LEU A 47 3.42 20.32 -31.02
N PHE A 48 4.18 19.29 -31.43
CA PHE A 48 5.59 19.39 -31.77
C PHE A 48 5.98 18.26 -32.73
N GLU A 49 6.49 18.59 -33.92
CA GLU A 49 6.83 17.61 -34.97
C GLU A 49 8.08 16.76 -34.66
N GLY A 50 8.80 17.07 -33.58
CA GLY A 50 9.95 16.30 -33.10
C GLY A 50 11.23 16.53 -33.90
N PHE A 51 12.32 15.87 -33.47
CA PHE A 51 13.61 15.89 -34.16
C PHE A 51 13.82 14.60 -34.94
N ALA A 52 14.13 14.69 -36.24
CA ALA A 52 14.53 13.56 -37.05
C ALA A 52 15.94 13.12 -36.66
N LEU A 53 16.06 11.91 -36.12
CA LEU A 53 17.33 11.34 -35.67
C LEU A 53 17.60 10.04 -36.41
N GLU A 54 18.86 9.83 -36.77
CA GLU A 54 19.38 8.55 -37.25
C GLU A 54 19.38 7.51 -36.11
N ARG A 55 19.56 6.24 -36.46
CA ARG A 55 19.37 5.09 -35.54
C ARG A 55 20.19 5.17 -34.24
N ILE A 56 21.48 5.49 -34.32
CA ILE A 56 22.37 5.56 -33.14
C ILE A 56 22.04 6.77 -32.26
N PRO A 57 21.96 8.01 -32.80
CA PRO A 57 21.48 9.16 -32.05
C PRO A 57 20.11 8.93 -31.41
N TYR A 58 19.15 8.35 -32.14
CA TYR A 58 17.81 8.05 -31.64
C TYR A 58 17.82 7.10 -30.43
N LEU A 59 18.64 6.04 -30.47
CA LEU A 59 18.83 5.13 -29.33
C LEU A 59 19.37 5.87 -28.11
N LEU A 60 20.43 6.66 -28.29
CA LEU A 60 21.08 7.41 -27.21
C LEU A 60 20.11 8.43 -26.60
N THR A 61 19.38 9.17 -27.44
CA THR A 61 18.43 10.17 -26.96
C THR A 61 17.28 9.53 -26.18
N LEU A 62 16.71 8.42 -26.66
CA LEU A 62 15.68 7.68 -25.91
C LEU A 62 16.20 7.11 -24.59
N SER A 63 17.44 6.61 -24.58
CA SER A 63 18.08 6.05 -23.39
C SER A 63 18.36 7.13 -22.34
N CYS A 64 18.89 8.28 -22.75
CA CYS A 64 19.09 9.45 -21.90
C CYS A 64 17.75 10.02 -21.39
N ALA A 65 16.71 10.05 -22.24
CA ALA A 65 15.37 10.49 -21.83
C ALA A 65 14.76 9.55 -20.79
N LEU A 66 14.92 8.23 -20.97
CA LEU A 66 14.51 7.24 -19.97
C LEU A 66 15.24 7.46 -18.64
N LEU A 67 16.57 7.64 -18.69
CA LEU A 67 17.37 7.90 -17.49
C LEU A 67 16.95 9.20 -16.80
N GLY A 68 16.68 10.26 -17.55
CA GLY A 68 16.16 11.53 -17.03
C GLY A 68 14.80 11.36 -16.34
N LEU A 69 13.86 10.65 -16.97
CA LEU A 69 12.54 10.38 -16.37
C LEU A 69 12.63 9.52 -15.11
N VAL A 70 13.51 8.52 -15.11
CA VAL A 70 13.77 7.69 -13.92
C VAL A 70 14.39 8.53 -12.80
N ALA A 71 15.33 9.42 -13.12
CA ALA A 71 15.93 10.34 -12.15
C ALA A 71 14.89 11.30 -11.55
N ILE A 72 14.02 11.89 -12.39
CA ILE A 72 12.92 12.76 -11.94
C ILE A 72 11.94 11.98 -11.04
N ASN A 73 11.55 10.76 -11.43
CA ASN A 73 10.69 9.91 -10.61
C ASN A 73 11.36 9.56 -9.27
N GLY A 74 12.65 9.27 -9.29
CA GLY A 74 13.47 9.02 -8.10
C GLY A 74 13.54 10.25 -7.19
N LEU A 75 13.70 11.44 -7.75
CA LEU A 75 13.70 12.70 -7.00
C LEU A 75 12.36 12.96 -6.34
N PHE A 76 11.24 12.77 -7.05
CA PHE A 76 9.90 12.87 -6.45
C PHE A 76 9.72 11.89 -5.30
N LYS A 77 10.11 10.62 -5.49
CA LYS A 77 10.06 9.62 -4.42
C LYS A 77 10.93 10.02 -3.23
N PHE A 78 12.14 10.51 -3.47
CA PHE A 78 13.05 10.97 -2.41
C PHE A 78 12.43 12.12 -1.61
N GLN A 79 11.91 13.14 -2.29
CA GLN A 79 11.28 14.30 -1.63
C GLN A 79 10.04 13.89 -0.84
N ILE A 80 9.13 13.11 -1.42
CA ILE A 80 7.91 12.65 -0.76
C ILE A 80 8.24 11.83 0.49
N ASN A 81 9.16 10.86 0.39
CA ASN A 81 9.53 10.03 1.54
C ASN A 81 10.28 10.82 2.63
N THR A 82 11.10 11.79 2.26
CA THR A 82 11.79 12.67 3.22
C THR A 82 10.81 13.56 3.98
N LEU A 83 9.87 14.18 3.27
CA LEU A 83 8.82 15.01 3.89
C LEU A 83 7.91 14.18 4.81
N LYS A 84 7.56 12.96 4.37
CA LYS A 84 6.83 11.97 5.17
C LYS A 84 7.57 11.62 6.46
N GLY A 85 8.87 11.32 6.39
CA GLY A 85 9.69 11.06 7.58
C GLY A 85 9.75 12.26 8.53
N ARG A 86 9.95 13.47 7.99
CA ARG A 86 9.96 14.71 8.78
C ARG A 86 8.60 15.00 9.44
N MET A 87 7.50 14.60 8.83
CA MET A 87 6.16 14.71 9.42
C MET A 87 5.99 13.73 10.58
N GLY A 88 6.38 12.46 10.39
CA GLY A 88 6.36 11.44 11.43
C GLY A 88 7.15 11.85 12.67
N GLU A 89 8.39 12.34 12.48
CA GLU A 89 9.25 12.81 13.58
C GLU A 89 8.68 14.04 14.30
N ARG A 90 8.12 15.01 13.56
CA ARG A 90 7.50 16.18 14.18
C ARG A 90 6.32 15.81 15.07
N MET A 91 5.51 14.85 14.62
CA MET A 91 4.36 14.36 15.37
C MET A 91 4.81 13.54 16.58
N LEU A 92 5.79 12.66 16.42
CA LEU A 92 6.38 11.87 17.50
C LEU A 92 7.00 12.76 18.59
N ARG A 93 7.73 13.81 18.20
CA ARG A 93 8.27 14.81 19.12
C ARG A 93 7.17 15.47 19.95
N ARG A 94 6.05 15.86 19.32
CA ARG A 94 4.91 16.47 20.02
C ARG A 94 4.24 15.49 20.97
N LEU A 95 4.05 14.24 20.54
CA LEU A 95 3.42 13.19 21.35
C LEU A 95 4.28 12.82 22.56
N ARG A 96 5.59 12.66 22.39
CA ARG A 96 6.55 12.44 23.49
C ARG A 96 6.52 13.59 24.50
N TYR A 97 6.47 14.83 24.04
CA TYR A 97 6.34 16.00 24.92
C TYR A 97 5.02 15.98 25.69
N GLN A 98 3.89 15.69 25.03
CA GLN A 98 2.59 15.60 25.70
C GLN A 98 2.54 14.49 26.74
N LEU A 99 3.13 13.32 26.46
CA LEU A 99 3.23 12.23 27.42
C LEU A 99 4.11 12.62 28.62
N PHE A 100 5.24 13.28 28.36
CA PHE A 100 6.12 13.76 29.42
C PHE A 100 5.45 14.82 30.31
N ASP A 101 4.82 15.85 29.72
CA ASP A 101 4.03 16.86 30.46
C ASP A 101 2.90 16.20 31.25
N ARG A 102 2.26 15.16 30.68
CA ARG A 102 1.22 14.42 31.40
C ARG A 102 1.77 13.69 32.61
N VAL A 103 2.94 13.06 32.51
CA VAL A 103 3.60 12.39 33.66
C VAL A 103 3.90 13.40 34.78
N LEU A 104 4.34 14.62 34.46
CA LEU A 104 4.60 15.66 35.47
C LEU A 104 3.35 16.15 36.21
N ARG A 105 2.17 16.05 35.59
CA ARG A 105 0.89 16.51 36.17
C ARG A 105 0.11 15.41 36.91
N PHE A 106 0.59 14.17 36.91
CA PHE A 106 -0.12 13.06 37.55
C PHE A 106 0.07 13.09 39.07
N PRO A 107 -0.99 12.82 39.88
CA PRO A 107 -0.85 12.71 41.32
C PRO A 107 0.16 11.63 41.75
N THR A 108 1.03 11.96 42.69
CA THR A 108 2.07 11.08 43.25
C THR A 108 1.60 9.68 43.66
N PRO A 109 0.39 9.48 44.25
CA PRO A 109 -0.09 8.15 44.61
C PRO A 109 -0.24 7.19 43.42
N TYR A 110 -0.50 7.72 42.22
CA TYR A 110 -0.66 6.92 41.01
C TYR A 110 0.68 6.59 40.36
N ILE A 111 1.60 7.56 40.31
CA ILE A 111 2.96 7.38 39.75
C ILE A 111 3.73 6.32 40.52
N ARG A 112 3.58 6.25 41.86
CA ARG A 112 4.26 5.23 42.69
C ARG A 112 3.83 3.79 42.40
N ARG A 113 2.67 3.58 41.75
CA ARG A 113 2.16 2.24 41.42
C ARG A 113 2.68 1.71 40.07
N ILE A 114 3.24 2.58 39.23
CA ILE A 114 3.74 2.22 37.90
C ILE A 114 5.27 2.16 37.95
N LYS A 115 5.87 1.13 37.33
CA LYS A 115 7.33 1.00 37.30
C LYS A 115 7.93 2.13 36.46
N GLN A 116 8.97 2.80 36.95
CA GLN A 116 9.62 3.91 36.22
C GLN A 116 10.11 3.48 34.83
N ALA A 117 10.63 2.25 34.73
CA ALA A 117 11.06 1.65 33.45
C ALA A 117 9.89 1.51 32.46
N GLU A 118 8.69 1.19 32.94
CA GLU A 118 7.49 1.07 32.10
C GLU A 118 7.10 2.42 31.48
N ILE A 119 7.18 3.51 32.24
CA ILE A 119 6.93 4.87 31.74
C ILE A 119 7.96 5.27 30.68
N ALA A 120 9.25 4.98 30.92
CA ALA A 120 10.31 5.26 29.97
C ALA A 120 10.13 4.49 28.64
N THR A 121 9.80 3.20 28.73
CA THR A 121 9.52 2.34 27.57
C THR A 121 8.28 2.79 26.81
N MET A 122 7.21 3.24 27.49
CA MET A 122 6.04 3.80 26.82
C MET A 122 6.36 5.07 26.01
N ILE A 123 7.13 6.01 26.59
CA ILE A 123 7.48 7.27 25.92
C ILE A 123 8.48 7.06 24.77
N LYS A 124 9.32 6.03 24.84
CA LYS A 124 10.34 5.76 23.83
C LYS A 124 9.85 4.76 22.77
N ASP A 125 9.55 3.53 23.20
CA ASP A 125 9.46 2.34 22.36
C ASP A 125 8.02 2.07 21.89
N GLU A 126 7.00 2.27 22.74
CA GLU A 126 5.60 2.01 22.34
C GLU A 126 5.05 3.01 21.32
N VAL A 127 5.57 4.25 21.34
CA VAL A 127 5.10 5.34 20.47
C VAL A 127 5.88 5.46 19.17
N GLU A 128 7.06 4.86 19.07
CA GLU A 128 7.88 4.90 17.86
C GLU A 128 7.14 4.40 16.60
N PRO A 129 6.37 3.28 16.65
CA PRO A 129 5.59 2.84 15.50
C PRO A 129 4.52 3.84 15.04
N LEU A 130 4.04 4.73 15.93
CA LEU A 130 3.04 5.74 15.58
C LEU A 130 3.62 6.80 14.63
N GLY A 131 4.90 7.14 14.78
CA GLY A 131 5.57 8.11 13.91
C GLY A 131 5.59 7.64 12.45
N GLY A 132 5.97 6.37 12.23
CA GLY A 132 5.92 5.74 10.91
C GLY A 132 4.50 5.62 10.38
N PHE A 133 3.56 5.14 11.22
CA PHE A 133 2.18 4.92 10.79
C PHE A 133 1.48 6.18 10.30
N ILE A 134 1.71 7.33 10.94
CA ILE A 134 1.04 8.58 10.58
C ILE A 134 1.56 9.15 9.26
N GLY A 135 2.84 8.97 8.99
CA GLY A 135 3.42 9.24 7.68
C GLY A 135 2.73 8.42 6.60
N ASP A 136 2.55 7.13 6.85
CA ASP A 136 1.99 6.17 5.88
C ASP A 136 0.47 6.31 5.70
N ALA A 137 -0.26 6.64 6.77
CA ALA A 137 -1.72 6.65 6.80
C ALA A 137 -2.36 7.62 5.79
N PHE A 138 -1.70 8.74 5.48
CA PHE A 138 -2.19 9.71 4.49
C PHE A 138 -1.51 9.57 3.13
N VAL A 139 -0.20 9.35 3.14
CA VAL A 139 0.59 9.32 1.89
C VAL A 139 0.26 8.06 1.08
N GLN A 140 0.15 6.88 1.71
CA GLN A 140 -0.11 5.65 0.96
C GLN A 140 -1.49 5.65 0.29
N PRO A 141 -2.61 5.97 0.97
CA PRO A 141 -3.91 5.99 0.30
C PRO A 141 -4.02 7.06 -0.76
N ALA A 142 -3.41 8.24 -0.55
CA ALA A 142 -3.39 9.29 -1.57
C ALA A 142 -2.59 8.86 -2.81
N PHE A 143 -1.43 8.22 -2.62
CA PHE A 143 -0.61 7.74 -3.73
C PHE A 143 -1.26 6.58 -4.49
N LEU A 144 -1.69 5.53 -3.79
CA LEU A 144 -2.33 4.36 -4.40
C LEU A 144 -3.71 4.70 -4.98
N GLY A 145 -4.48 5.51 -4.27
CA GLY A 145 -5.78 5.99 -4.73
C GLY A 145 -5.65 6.91 -5.94
N GLY A 146 -4.67 7.82 -5.94
CA GLY A 146 -4.35 8.66 -7.09
C GLY A 146 -3.93 7.83 -8.32
N LEU A 147 -3.06 6.84 -8.13
CA LEU A 147 -2.68 5.92 -9.22
C LEU A 147 -3.89 5.16 -9.76
N ALA A 148 -4.71 4.60 -8.88
CA ALA A 148 -5.93 3.88 -9.28
C ALA A 148 -6.93 4.79 -10.00
N LEU A 149 -7.11 6.03 -9.53
CA LEU A 149 -8.00 7.02 -10.15
C LEU A 149 -7.50 7.41 -11.54
N THR A 150 -6.21 7.73 -11.68
CA THR A 150 -5.60 8.04 -12.98
C THR A 150 -5.73 6.86 -13.95
N ALA A 151 -5.49 5.63 -13.49
CA ALA A 151 -5.69 4.43 -14.29
C ALA A 151 -7.15 4.24 -14.72
N LEU A 152 -8.10 4.47 -13.82
CA LEU A 152 -9.53 4.38 -14.12
C LEU A 152 -9.96 5.44 -15.16
N ILE A 153 -9.51 6.70 -14.98
CA ILE A 153 -9.76 7.78 -15.95
C ILE A 153 -9.16 7.41 -17.31
N PHE A 154 -7.93 6.90 -17.34
CA PHE A 154 -7.28 6.47 -18.58
C PHE A 154 -8.09 5.38 -19.30
N ILE A 155 -8.57 4.36 -18.58
CA ILE A 155 -9.42 3.32 -19.16
C ILE A 155 -10.75 3.89 -19.67
N MET A 156 -11.39 4.78 -18.92
CA MET A 156 -12.65 5.42 -19.33
C MET A 156 -12.48 6.28 -20.60
N LEU A 157 -11.36 7.00 -20.72
CA LEU A 157 -11.04 7.76 -21.93
C LEU A 157 -10.78 6.84 -23.13
N GLN A 158 -10.20 5.66 -22.92
CA GLN A 158 -9.96 4.72 -24.00
C GLN A 158 -11.24 3.98 -24.44
N SER A 159 -12.08 3.56 -23.49
CA SER A 159 -13.37 2.94 -23.75
C SER A 159 -14.30 3.18 -22.56
N PHE A 160 -15.38 3.93 -22.80
CA PHE A 160 -16.34 4.27 -21.76
C PHE A 160 -16.98 3.02 -21.13
N TRP A 161 -17.33 2.02 -21.95
CA TRP A 161 -17.95 0.77 -21.49
C TRP A 161 -17.01 -0.08 -20.62
N LEU A 162 -15.76 -0.28 -21.05
CA LEU A 162 -14.78 -1.04 -20.26
C LEU A 162 -14.41 -0.29 -18.96
N GLY A 163 -14.33 1.05 -19.03
CA GLY A 163 -14.12 1.89 -17.86
C GLY A 163 -15.26 1.79 -16.84
N LEU A 164 -16.51 1.70 -17.28
CA LEU A 164 -17.67 1.53 -16.41
C LEU A 164 -17.67 0.16 -15.72
N VAL A 165 -17.30 -0.91 -16.43
CA VAL A 165 -17.10 -2.25 -15.85
C VAL A 165 -16.00 -2.22 -14.79
N ALA A 166 -14.84 -1.62 -15.09
CA ALA A 166 -13.74 -1.50 -14.13
C ALA A 166 -14.16 -0.68 -12.89
N ALA A 167 -14.86 0.43 -13.09
CA ALA A 167 -15.40 1.26 -12.01
C ALA A 167 -16.35 0.45 -11.12
N ALA A 168 -17.24 -0.35 -11.71
CA ALA A 168 -18.16 -1.20 -10.97
C ALA A 168 -17.41 -2.24 -10.09
N VAL A 169 -16.39 -2.92 -10.63
CA VAL A 169 -15.58 -3.86 -9.85
C VAL A 169 -14.84 -3.16 -8.72
N VAL A 170 -14.24 -1.99 -8.97
CA VAL A 170 -13.56 -1.19 -7.95
C VAL A 170 -14.53 -0.74 -6.87
N LEU A 171 -15.74 -0.30 -7.21
CA LEU A 171 -16.79 0.09 -6.24
C LEU A 171 -17.20 -1.08 -5.36
N VAL A 172 -17.39 -2.27 -5.95
CA VAL A 172 -17.68 -3.50 -5.20
C VAL A 172 -16.55 -3.80 -4.21
N GLN A 173 -15.28 -3.72 -4.64
CA GLN A 173 -14.13 -3.91 -3.74
C GLN A 173 -14.09 -2.86 -2.63
N ALA A 174 -14.31 -1.58 -2.97
CA ALA A 174 -14.27 -0.45 -2.04
C ALA A 174 -15.34 -0.57 -0.95
N PHE A 175 -16.48 -1.19 -1.22
CA PHE A 175 -17.54 -1.39 -0.23
C PHE A 175 -17.41 -2.73 0.54
N LEU A 176 -17.06 -3.81 -0.16
CA LEU A 176 -17.04 -5.16 0.41
C LEU A 176 -15.82 -5.40 1.31
N ILE A 177 -14.62 -5.01 0.86
CA ILE A 177 -13.37 -5.29 1.58
C ILE A 177 -13.32 -4.61 2.96
N PRO A 178 -13.71 -3.33 3.13
CA PRO A 178 -13.68 -2.70 4.45
C PRO A 178 -14.63 -3.36 5.44
N LYS A 179 -15.83 -3.76 5.00
CA LYS A 179 -16.80 -4.47 5.85
C LYS A 179 -16.23 -5.77 6.39
N LEU A 180 -15.58 -6.57 5.55
CA LEU A 180 -14.93 -7.82 5.96
C LEU A 180 -13.72 -7.56 6.88
N ARG A 181 -12.99 -6.46 6.66
CA ARG A 181 -11.80 -6.10 7.45
C ARG A 181 -12.13 -5.67 8.88
N ARG A 182 -13.30 -5.08 9.14
CA ARG A 182 -13.72 -4.65 10.50
C ARG A 182 -13.58 -5.77 11.53
N ARG A 183 -14.09 -6.96 11.21
CA ARG A 183 -14.01 -8.10 12.13
C ARG A 183 -12.58 -8.62 12.34
N ILE A 184 -11.72 -8.52 11.32
CA ILE A 184 -10.30 -8.87 11.46
C ILE A 184 -9.60 -7.92 12.44
N LEU A 185 -9.92 -6.62 12.38
CA LEU A 185 -9.38 -5.62 13.32
C LEU A 185 -9.82 -5.89 14.75
N GLU A 186 -11.09 -6.24 14.96
CA GLU A 186 -11.62 -6.64 16.27
C GLU A 186 -10.88 -7.87 16.84
N LEU A 187 -10.76 -8.94 16.03
CA LEU A 187 -10.02 -10.16 16.42
C LEU A 187 -8.54 -9.85 16.69
N GLY A 188 -7.94 -8.95 15.91
CA GLY A 188 -6.57 -8.47 16.12
C GLY A 188 -6.40 -7.79 17.48
N ARG A 189 -7.36 -6.95 17.88
CA ARG A 189 -7.38 -6.32 19.21
C ARG A 189 -7.60 -7.34 20.33
N GLN A 190 -8.53 -8.27 20.16
CA GLN A 190 -8.76 -9.36 21.12
C GLN A 190 -7.50 -10.21 21.32
N ARG A 191 -6.80 -10.55 20.24
CA ARG A 191 -5.52 -11.27 20.28
C ARG A 191 -4.47 -10.53 21.10
N GLN A 192 -4.34 -9.20 20.92
CA GLN A 192 -3.38 -8.39 21.68
C GLN A 192 -3.73 -8.34 23.17
N LEU A 193 -5.02 -8.15 23.51
CA LEU A 193 -5.47 -8.12 24.90
C LEU A 193 -5.26 -9.48 25.59
N ALA A 194 -5.61 -10.58 24.92
CA ALA A 194 -5.39 -11.93 25.45
C ALA A 194 -3.90 -12.24 25.66
N ALA A 195 -3.03 -11.81 24.73
CA ALA A 195 -1.59 -11.95 24.89
C ALA A 195 -1.04 -11.13 26.08
N ARG A 196 -1.52 -9.90 26.29
CA ARG A 196 -1.15 -9.09 27.46
C ARG A 196 -1.61 -9.75 28.77
N ALA A 197 -2.84 -10.25 28.82
CA ALA A 197 -3.36 -10.96 29.99
C ALA A 197 -2.56 -12.24 30.31
N LEU A 198 -2.15 -13.00 29.28
CA LEU A 198 -1.27 -14.14 29.45
C LEU A 198 0.10 -13.73 30.00
N SER A 199 0.70 -12.67 29.46
CA SER A 199 1.98 -12.13 29.96
C SER A 199 1.90 -11.70 31.43
N GLY A 200 0.81 -11.05 31.83
CA GLY A 200 0.56 -10.69 33.24
C GLY A 200 0.45 -11.92 34.13
N ARG A 201 -0.32 -12.94 33.72
CA ARG A 201 -0.48 -14.18 34.49
C ARG A 201 0.83 -14.96 34.62
N ILE A 202 1.66 -14.99 33.58
CA ILE A 202 3.00 -15.59 33.65
C ILE A 202 3.85 -14.84 34.68
N GLY A 203 3.79 -13.50 34.72
CA GLY A 203 4.46 -12.70 35.74
C GLY A 203 4.05 -13.08 37.16
N GLU A 204 2.74 -13.21 37.41
CA GLU A 204 2.20 -13.63 38.72
C GLU A 204 2.67 -15.05 39.11
N VAL A 205 2.66 -16.00 38.18
CA VAL A 205 3.10 -17.39 38.43
C VAL A 205 4.60 -17.44 38.76
N VAL A 206 5.41 -16.61 38.10
CA VAL A 206 6.86 -16.54 38.38
C VAL A 206 7.13 -15.86 39.71
N GLU A 207 6.41 -14.80 40.05
CA GLU A 207 6.53 -14.12 41.34
C GLU A 207 6.09 -15.01 42.52
N GLY A 208 4.99 -15.74 42.35
CA GLY A 208 4.45 -16.69 43.33
C GLY A 208 5.01 -18.11 43.23
N ALA A 209 6.17 -18.30 42.59
CA ALA A 209 6.70 -19.63 42.30
C ALA A 209 6.98 -20.44 43.58
N VAL A 210 7.44 -19.79 44.64
CA VAL A 210 7.74 -20.44 45.93
C VAL A 210 6.45 -20.96 46.57
N GLU A 211 5.39 -20.15 46.58
CA GLU A 211 4.08 -20.51 47.12
C GLU A 211 3.44 -21.65 46.34
N ILE A 212 3.55 -21.63 45.01
CA ILE A 212 3.03 -22.70 44.15
C ILE A 212 3.70 -24.04 44.46
N HIS A 213 5.02 -24.04 44.69
CA HIS A 213 5.77 -25.25 45.06
C HIS A 213 5.47 -25.68 46.50
N ALA A 214 5.34 -24.72 47.44
CA ALA A 214 5.02 -25.01 48.83
C ALA A 214 3.61 -25.60 49.00
N HIS A 215 2.65 -25.23 48.16
CA HIS A 215 1.27 -25.71 48.19
C HIS A 215 0.94 -26.78 47.13
N ASP A 216 1.93 -27.22 46.34
CA ASP A 216 1.79 -28.21 45.25
C ASP A 216 0.64 -27.92 44.25
N THR A 217 0.41 -26.63 43.94
CA THR A 217 -0.69 -26.20 43.05
C THR A 217 -0.30 -26.20 41.56
N SER A 218 0.86 -26.77 41.20
CA SER A 218 1.42 -26.73 39.85
C SER A 218 0.48 -27.23 38.75
N ASN A 219 -0.34 -28.26 39.04
CA ASN A 219 -1.28 -28.80 38.05
C ASN A 219 -2.50 -27.90 37.82
N PHE A 220 -2.93 -27.17 38.85
CA PHE A 220 -3.98 -26.17 38.73
C PHE A 220 -3.51 -25.01 37.84
N GLU A 221 -2.29 -24.51 38.06
CA GLU A 221 -1.68 -23.46 37.24
C GLU A 221 -1.51 -23.89 35.79
N ARG A 222 -1.06 -25.14 35.56
CA ARG A 222 -0.98 -25.73 34.21
C ARG A 222 -2.34 -25.73 33.51
N ALA A 223 -3.40 -26.21 34.18
CA ALA A 223 -4.74 -26.26 33.60
C ALA A 223 -5.26 -24.86 33.24
N GLU A 224 -5.02 -23.86 34.11
CA GLU A 224 -5.43 -22.48 33.85
C GLU A 224 -4.71 -21.89 32.62
N ILE A 225 -3.38 -22.08 32.53
CA ILE A 225 -2.58 -21.62 31.38
C ILE A 225 -3.00 -22.33 30.09
N THR A 226 -3.24 -23.64 30.13
CA THR A 226 -3.73 -24.39 28.97
C THR A 226 -5.06 -23.82 28.44
N ARG A 227 -6.00 -23.47 29.32
CA ARG A 227 -7.26 -22.83 28.93
C ARG A 227 -7.04 -21.47 28.23
N ARG A 228 -6.19 -20.61 28.82
CA ARG A 228 -5.86 -19.29 28.23
C ARG A 228 -5.18 -19.43 26.87
N LEU A 229 -4.29 -20.40 26.71
CA LEU A 229 -3.65 -20.72 25.44
C LEU A 229 -4.66 -21.21 24.40
N GLY A 230 -5.64 -22.01 24.81
CA GLY A 230 -6.76 -22.44 23.98
C GLY A 230 -7.59 -21.26 23.44
N ASP A 231 -7.94 -20.31 24.30
CA ASP A 231 -8.67 -19.10 23.90
C ASP A 231 -7.88 -18.28 22.86
N ILE A 232 -6.58 -18.08 23.10
CA ILE A 232 -5.69 -17.39 22.16
C ILE A 232 -5.61 -18.13 20.82
N PHE A 233 -5.54 -19.46 20.84
CA PHE A 233 -5.54 -20.28 19.64
C PHE A 233 -6.81 -20.09 18.82
N LEU A 234 -7.99 -20.15 19.45
CA LEU A 234 -9.28 -19.97 18.78
C LEU A 234 -9.39 -18.58 18.13
N ILE A 235 -8.99 -17.51 18.86
CA ILE A 235 -8.97 -16.14 18.32
C ILE A 235 -8.01 -16.04 17.12
N ARG A 236 -6.80 -16.60 17.24
CA ARG A 236 -5.81 -16.59 16.16
C ARG A 236 -6.28 -17.35 14.94
N PHE A 237 -6.88 -18.53 15.13
CA PHE A 237 -7.36 -19.37 14.05
C PHE A 237 -8.50 -18.68 13.28
N GLU A 238 -9.44 -18.08 14.00
CA GLU A 238 -10.52 -17.30 13.39
C GLU A 238 -10.00 -16.09 12.62
N LEU A 239 -9.01 -15.39 13.18
CA LEU A 239 -8.33 -14.28 12.51
C LEU A 239 -7.67 -14.77 11.21
N TYR A 240 -6.94 -15.88 11.23
CA TYR A 240 -6.30 -16.43 10.03
C TYR A 240 -7.32 -16.80 8.96
N ARG A 241 -8.37 -17.53 9.33
CA ARG A 241 -9.44 -17.93 8.42
C ARG A 241 -10.02 -16.72 7.68
N ARG A 242 -10.39 -15.67 8.43
CA ARG A 242 -10.93 -14.43 7.83
C ARG A 242 -9.89 -13.67 7.02
N LYS A 243 -8.66 -13.54 7.52
CA LYS A 243 -7.57 -12.83 6.83
C LYS A 243 -7.28 -13.46 5.47
N PHE A 244 -7.16 -14.78 5.41
CA PHE A 244 -6.89 -15.48 4.16
C PHE A 244 -8.10 -15.52 3.23
N PHE A 245 -9.32 -15.59 3.76
CA PHE A 245 -10.53 -15.44 2.95
C PHE A 245 -10.61 -14.06 2.27
N VAL A 246 -10.34 -12.97 3.01
CA VAL A 246 -10.30 -11.62 2.44
C VAL A 246 -9.17 -11.48 1.41
N LYS A 247 -8.00 -12.09 1.66
CA LYS A 247 -6.89 -12.09 0.70
C LYS A 247 -7.26 -12.85 -0.58
N PHE A 248 -7.89 -14.02 -0.44
CA PHE A 248 -8.41 -14.80 -1.57
C PHE A 248 -9.41 -13.98 -2.38
N LEU A 249 -10.42 -13.40 -1.72
CA LEU A 249 -11.45 -12.59 -2.38
C LEU A 249 -10.86 -11.38 -3.10
N ASN A 250 -9.91 -10.68 -2.47
CA ASN A 250 -9.21 -9.56 -3.09
C ASN A 250 -8.45 -9.99 -4.35
N ASN A 251 -7.71 -11.09 -4.28
CA ASN A 251 -6.96 -11.60 -5.43
C ASN A 251 -7.89 -12.10 -6.55
N PHE A 252 -8.99 -12.76 -6.19
CA PHE A 252 -10.00 -13.20 -7.14
C PHE A 252 -10.64 -12.01 -7.87
N LEU A 253 -11.13 -11.01 -7.12
CA LEU A 253 -11.73 -9.80 -7.72
C LEU A 253 -10.72 -9.01 -8.57
N ALA A 254 -9.44 -8.99 -8.20
CA ALA A 254 -8.41 -8.37 -9.01
C ALA A 254 -8.19 -9.06 -10.37
N GLN A 255 -8.38 -10.39 -10.43
CA GLN A 255 -8.27 -11.17 -11.68
C GLN A 255 -9.55 -11.18 -12.51
N VAL A 256 -10.71 -10.91 -11.90
CA VAL A 256 -11.98 -10.77 -12.61
C VAL A 256 -11.93 -9.60 -13.60
N THR A 257 -11.28 -8.48 -13.26
CA THR A 257 -11.21 -7.32 -14.17
C THR A 257 -10.48 -7.64 -15.49
N PRO A 258 -9.23 -8.17 -15.50
CA PRO A 258 -8.59 -8.64 -16.72
C PRO A 258 -9.38 -9.71 -17.47
N PHE A 259 -10.02 -10.65 -16.75
CA PHE A 259 -10.85 -11.67 -17.37
C PHE A 259 -12.01 -11.05 -18.17
N ILE A 260 -12.74 -10.09 -17.60
CA ILE A 260 -13.82 -9.41 -18.32
C ILE A 260 -13.27 -8.61 -19.50
N PHE A 261 -12.09 -8.00 -19.36
CA PHE A 261 -11.46 -7.27 -20.46
C PHE A 261 -11.07 -8.18 -21.62
N TYR A 262 -10.48 -9.34 -21.35
CA TYR A 262 -10.11 -10.30 -22.40
C TYR A 262 -11.31 -10.98 -23.03
N ALA A 263 -12.28 -11.42 -22.21
CA ALA A 263 -13.46 -12.11 -22.72
C ALA A 263 -14.39 -11.13 -23.46
N GLY A 264 -14.71 -9.99 -22.86
CA GLY A 264 -15.61 -8.99 -23.46
C GLY A 264 -14.94 -8.21 -24.58
N GLY A 265 -13.72 -7.72 -24.36
CA GLY A 265 -12.95 -7.03 -25.41
C GLY A 265 -12.55 -7.97 -26.55
N GLY A 266 -12.21 -9.23 -26.24
CA GLY A 266 -11.93 -10.24 -27.25
C GLY A 266 -13.16 -10.60 -28.08
N TYR A 267 -14.33 -10.79 -27.45
CA TYR A 267 -15.58 -11.02 -28.17
C TYR A 267 -15.89 -9.87 -29.13
N LEU A 268 -15.92 -8.63 -28.63
CA LEU A 268 -16.19 -7.42 -29.44
C LEU A 268 -15.13 -7.13 -30.52
N ALA A 269 -13.92 -7.68 -30.40
CA ALA A 269 -12.88 -7.54 -31.41
C ALA A 269 -12.98 -8.61 -32.51
N ILE A 270 -13.54 -9.79 -32.18
CA ILE A 270 -13.71 -10.90 -33.12
C ILE A 270 -15.03 -10.78 -33.89
N THR A 271 -16.10 -10.32 -33.23
CA THR A 271 -17.43 -10.11 -33.83
C THR A 271 -17.61 -8.66 -34.25
#